data_AF-A0A7C6FX73-F1
#
_entry.id   AF-A0A7C6FX73-F1
#
_cell.length_a   1.000
_cell.length_b   1.000
_cell.length_c   1.000
_cell.angle_alpha   90.00
_cell.angle_beta   90.00
_cell.angle_gamma   90.00
#
_symmetry.space_group_name_H-M   'P 1'
#
loop_
_entity.id
_entity.type
_entity.pdbx_description
1 polymer ?
#
loop_
_entity_poly.entity_id
_entity_poly.type
_entity_poly.pdbx_seq_one_letter_code
_entity_poly.pdbx_strand_id
1 'polypeptide(L)' 'MRNISIEKKTVIKELKKMEKKLDRGSDMVWINFPYSRLNLKVIRNSMKELGLCTGNVRISYDENDIFIRKDNFLVPKEIN' A
#
# COMPACT_ATOMS: atom_id res chain seq x y z
N MET A 1 2.95 -21.39 -9.77
CA MET A 1 2.96 -19.93 -9.53
C MET A 1 2.65 -19.21 -10.83
N ARG A 2 1.54 -18.45 -10.89
CA ARG A 2 1.27 -17.60 -12.06
C ARG A 2 2.22 -16.40 -11.99
N ASN A 3 3.11 -16.25 -12.97
CA ASN A 3 3.96 -15.06 -13.12
C ASN A 3 3.10 -13.88 -13.61
N ILE A 4 2.21 -13.38 -12.75
CA ILE A 4 1.42 -12.18 -13.04
C ILE A 4 2.30 -10.98 -12.69
N SER A 5 2.91 -10.39 -13.71
CA SER A 5 3.59 -9.10 -13.58
C SER A 5 2.55 -7.99 -13.42
N ILE A 6 2.71 -7.15 -12.39
CA ILE A 6 1.86 -5.97 -12.22
C ILE A 6 2.54 -4.73 -12.80
N GLU A 7 1.76 -3.90 -13.48
CA GLU A 7 2.25 -2.61 -13.96
C GLU A 7 2.36 -1.60 -12.81
N LYS A 8 3.42 -0.80 -12.82
CA LYS A 8 3.62 0.32 -11.90
C LYS A 8 2.43 1.28 -11.85
N LYS A 9 1.80 1.57 -13.01
CA LYS A 9 0.63 2.44 -13.11
C LYS A 9 -0.54 1.91 -12.28
N THR A 10 -0.75 0.60 -12.30
CA THR A 10 -1.79 -0.09 -11.50
C THR A 10 -1.49 0.04 -10.01
N VAL A 11 -0.25 -0.20 -9.60
CA VAL A 11 0.18 -0.02 -8.20
C VAL A 11 -0.07 1.40 -7.71
N ILE A 12 0.37 2.40 -8.46
CA ILE A 12 0.18 3.82 -8.10
C ILE A 12 -1.30 4.17 -8.00
N LYS A 13 -2.14 3.66 -8.93
CA LYS A 13 -3.58 3.90 -8.93
C LYS A 13 -4.23 3.37 -7.66
N GLU A 14 -3.90 2.13 -7.25
CA GLU A 14 -4.47 1.53 -6.04
C GLU A 14 -3.94 2.19 -4.76
N LEU A 15 -2.66 2.55 -4.70
CA LEU A 15 -2.11 3.33 -3.58
C LEU A 15 -2.81 4.68 -3.43
N LYS A 16 -3.06 5.42 -4.52
CA LYS A 16 -3.83 6.67 -4.47
C LYS A 16 -5.28 6.47 -4.05
N LYS A 17 -5.92 5.36 -4.43
CA LYS A 17 -7.27 5.02 -3.96
C LYS A 17 -7.27 4.71 -2.46
N MET A 18 -6.23 4.04 -1.96
CA MET A 18 -6.05 3.77 -0.54
C MET A 18 -5.99 5.09 0.26
N GLU A 19 -5.13 6.03 -0.14
CA GLU A 19 -5.04 7.37 0.48
C GLU A 19 -6.41 8.09 0.47
N LYS A 20 -7.09 8.13 -0.68
CA LYS A 20 -8.42 8.77 -0.79
C LYS A 20 -9.48 8.17 0.13
N LYS A 21 -9.39 6.87 0.45
CA LYS A 21 -10.32 6.23 1.39
C LYS A 21 -10.03 6.69 2.82
N LEU A 22 -8.76 6.84 3.20
CA LEU A 22 -8.34 7.38 4.49
C LEU A 22 -8.74 8.85 4.63
N ASP A 23 -8.54 9.67 3.61
CA ASP A 23 -8.95 11.09 3.60
C ASP A 23 -10.47 11.27 3.79
N ARG A 24 -11.26 10.28 3.38
CA ARG A 24 -12.72 10.25 3.55
C ARG A 24 -13.18 9.75 4.93
N GLY A 25 -12.25 9.53 5.86
CA GLY A 25 -12.55 9.10 7.23
C GLY A 25 -12.55 7.59 7.43
N SER A 26 -11.93 6.80 6.54
CA SER A 26 -11.67 5.39 6.87
C SER A 26 -10.56 5.31 7.93
N ASP A 27 -10.76 4.52 8.97
CA ASP A 27 -9.74 4.33 10.02
C ASP A 27 -8.57 3.45 9.54
N MET A 28 -8.84 2.52 8.64
CA MET A 28 -7.88 1.58 8.10
C MET A 28 -8.26 1.17 6.68
N VAL A 29 -7.26 1.02 5.81
CA VAL A 29 -7.44 0.51 4.46
C VAL A 29 -6.34 -0.50 4.14
N TRP A 30 -6.70 -1.57 3.43
CA TRP A 30 -5.73 -2.48 2.83
C TRP A 30 -5.97 -2.62 1.32
N ILE A 31 -4.90 -2.94 0.60
CA ILE A 31 -4.91 -3.36 -0.80
C ILE A 31 -3.98 -4.57 -0.96
N ASN A 32 -4.23 -5.42 -1.96
CA ASN A 32 -3.40 -6.59 -2.25
C ASN A 32 -2.96 -6.66 -3.71
N PHE A 33 -1.84 -7.33 -3.94
CA PHE A 33 -1.28 -7.62 -5.26
C PHE A 33 -0.73 -9.05 -5.29
N PRO A 34 -0.67 -9.72 -6.45
CA PRO A 34 -0.03 -11.03 -6.56
C PRO A 34 1.42 -11.01 -6.09
N TYR A 35 1.80 -12.01 -5.29
CA TYR A 35 3.16 -12.15 -4.79
C TYR A 35 4.12 -12.58 -5.91
N SER A 36 5.14 -11.74 -6.11
CA SER A 36 6.39 -12.12 -6.76
C SER A 36 7.48 -11.14 -6.31
N ARG A 37 8.75 -11.55 -6.39
CA ARG A 37 9.88 -10.66 -6.07
C ARG A 37 9.89 -9.40 -6.95
N LEU A 38 9.46 -9.53 -8.21
CA LEU A 38 9.33 -8.41 -9.14
C LEU A 38 8.23 -7.45 -8.71
N ASN A 39 7.03 -7.97 -8.39
CA ASN A 39 5.91 -7.15 -7.94
C ASN A 39 6.24 -6.42 -6.63
N LEU A 40 6.89 -7.10 -5.68
CA LEU A 40 7.34 -6.47 -4.44
C LEU A 40 8.30 -5.29 -4.69
N LYS A 41 9.21 -5.42 -5.66
CA LYS A 41 10.12 -4.33 -6.06
C LYS A 41 9.34 -3.16 -6.66
N VAL A 42 8.40 -3.43 -7.57
CA VAL A 42 7.54 -2.40 -8.18
C VAL A 42 6.72 -1.66 -7.11
N ILE A 43 6.14 -2.39 -6.17
CA ILE A 43 5.38 -1.85 -5.03
C ILE A 43 6.25 -0.93 -4.18
N ARG A 44 7.40 -1.41 -3.71
CA ARG A 44 8.31 -0.62 -2.87
C ARG A 44 8.77 0.67 -3.55
N ASN A 45 9.12 0.60 -4.83
CA ASN A 45 9.50 1.79 -5.60
C ASN A 45 8.33 2.78 -5.73
N SER A 46 7.13 2.29 -6.01
CA SER A 46 5.94 3.14 -6.12
C SER A 46 5.58 3.80 -4.79
N MET A 47 5.71 3.09 -3.67
CA MET A 47 5.50 3.65 -2.33
C MET A 47 6.53 4.74 -2.02
N LYS A 48 7.80 4.51 -2.36
CA LYS A 48 8.88 5.50 -2.19
C LYS A 48 8.59 6.79 -2.98
N GLU A 49 8.16 6.66 -4.23
CA GLU A 49 7.80 7.81 -5.08
C GLU A 49 6.61 8.61 -4.53
N LEU A 50 5.69 7.95 -3.81
CA LEU A 50 4.53 8.59 -3.20
C LEU A 50 4.79 9.05 -1.75
N GLY A 51 6.00 8.86 -1.21
CA GLY A 51 6.30 9.20 0.18
C GLY A 51 5.59 8.31 1.22
N LEU A 52 5.13 7.12 0.83
CA LEU A 52 4.36 6.19 1.66
C LEU A 52 5.22 5.20 2.46
N CYS A 53 6.51 5.50 2.66
CA CYS A 53 7.43 4.68 3.46
C CYS A 53 7.41 5.06 4.96
N THR A 54 6.31 5.63 5.43
CA THR A 54 6.12 6.10 6.82
C THR A 54 5.66 4.95 7.74
N GLY A 55 5.85 5.12 9.06
CA GLY A 55 5.58 4.08 10.05
C GLY A 55 4.12 3.62 10.19
N ASN A 56 3.18 4.35 9.58
CA ASN A 56 1.75 3.98 9.52
C ASN A 56 1.38 3.10 8.32
N VAL A 57 2.34 2.74 7.46
CA VAL A 57 2.14 1.79 6.36
C VAL A 57 2.89 0.50 6.64
N ARG A 58 2.16 -0.63 6.60
CA ARG A 58 2.71 -1.97 6.81
C ARG A 58 2.57 -2.79 5.54
N ILE A 59 3.63 -3.49 5.17
CA ILE A 59 3.63 -4.47 4.08
C ILE A 59 3.79 -5.86 4.70
N SER A 60 2.88 -6.77 4.37
CA SER A 60 2.96 -8.20 4.67
C SER A 60 2.74 -9.01 3.40
N TYR A 61 3.10 -10.29 3.39
CA TYR A 61 2.87 -11.15 2.24
C TYR A 61 2.77 -12.62 2.66
N ASP A 62 2.06 -13.41 1.88
CA ASP A 62 2.01 -14.87 1.97
C ASP A 62 2.52 -15.51 0.66
N GLU A 63 2.20 -16.78 0.43
CA GLU A 63 2.64 -17.50 -0.77
C GLU A 63 2.06 -16.93 -2.09
N ASN A 64 0.94 -16.20 -2.02
CA ASN A 64 0.15 -15.79 -3.17
C ASN A 64 -0.02 -14.28 -3.30
N ASP A 65 -0.01 -13.54 -2.19
CA ASP A 65 -0.37 -12.13 -2.14
C ASP A 65 0.60 -11.26 -1.32
N ILE A 66 0.75 -10.01 -1.76
CA ILE A 66 1.39 -8.90 -1.05
C ILE A 66 0.28 -7.98 -0.57
N PHE A 67 0.20 -7.77 0.73
CA PHE A 67 -0.75 -6.89 1.38
C PHE A 67 -0.07 -5.60 1.81
N ILE A 68 -0.74 -4.48 1.54
CA ILE A 68 -0.33 -3.16 2.01
C ILE A 68 -1.48 -2.63 2.85
N ARG A 69 -1.19 -2.35 4.12
CA ARG A 69 -2.14 -1.80 5.09
C ARG A 69 -1.67 -0.42 5.51
N LYS A 70 -2.58 0.54 5.59
CA LYS A 70 -2.34 1.83 6.25
C LYS A 70 -3.44 2.10 7.26
N ASP A 71 -3.04 2.56 8.44
CA ASP A 71 -3.94 2.95 9.53
C ASP A 71 -3.81 4.43 9.87
N ASN A 72 -4.93 5.04 10.24
CA ASN A 72 -5.00 6.41 10.75
C ASN A 72 -4.81 6.49 12.28
N PHE A 73 -4.74 5.35 12.97
CA PHE A 73 -4.59 5.28 14.42
C PHE A 73 -3.23 5.77 14.94
N LEU A 74 -2.20 5.84 14.09
CA LEU A 74 -0.84 6.26 14.46
C LEU A 74 -0.52 7.72 14.13
N VAL A 75 -1.47 8.50 13.60
CA VAL A 75 -1.27 9.95 13.44
C VAL A 75 -1.65 10.60 14.76
N PRO A 76 -0.72 11.25 15.50
CA PRO A 76 -1.10 12.07 16.63
C PRO A 76 -2.12 13.08 16.14
N LYS A 77 -3.35 13.03 16.65
CA LYS A 77 -4.28 14.14 16.45
C LYS A 77 -3.64 15.33 17.15
N GLU A 78 -3.19 16.33 16.39
CA GLU A 78 -2.97 17.65 16.97
C GLU A 78 -4.31 18.07 17.59
N ILE A 79 -4.31 18.16 18.91
CA ILE A 79 -5.43 18.68 19.69
C ILE A 79 -5.38 20.19 19.46
N ASN A 80 -6.24 20.70 18.59
CA ASN A 80 -6.58 22.12 18.51
C ASN A 80 -7.81 22.38 19.35
#